data_AF-A0AAD9P591-F1
#
_entry.id   AF-A0AAD9P591-F1
#
_cell.length_a   1.000
_cell.length_b   1.000
_cell.length_c   1.000
_cell.angle_alpha   90.00
_cell.angle_beta   90.00
_cell.angle_gamma   90.00
#
_symmetry.space_group_name_H-M   'P 1'
#
loop_
_entity.id
_entity.type
_entity.pdbx_description
1 polymer ?
#
loop_
_entity_poly.entity_id
_entity_poly.type
_entity_poly.pdbx_seq_one_letter_code
_entity_poly.pdbx_strand_id
1 'polypeptide(L)'
;MLTPKCVDYLHEALRFQADPAHQHEVSSCRTQPRTHFHVKPRLLAVGGLTCSQESPLVENNLCQFYNEDTSRWETLTKMPPSVGVMYSVCCVGRSLLLTGGMKEGVALNQCWLYDLATKKWEAMPPLITARFYHRSVSMGNSVYVVGGRGDGDNNVVGGRGVGDNNVLASVECLSLNRRQWTAMPDLPQAVYAATVVTYGNSVFVFGGGMRRTWR
;
A
#
# COMPACT_ATOMS: atom_id res chain seq x y z
N MET A 1 19.71 30.78 -27.11
CA MET A 1 18.55 30.83 -26.19
C MET A 1 18.00 29.42 -26.06
N LEU A 2 17.75 28.93 -24.85
CA LEU A 2 17.04 27.66 -24.65
C LEU A 2 15.61 27.81 -25.17
N THR A 3 15.09 26.80 -25.85
CA THR A 3 13.67 26.81 -26.25
C THR A 3 12.78 26.73 -25.01
N PRO A 4 11.56 27.29 -25.03
CA PRO A 4 10.64 27.24 -23.88
C PRO A 4 10.45 25.82 -23.34
N LYS A 5 10.37 24.84 -24.24
CA LYS A 5 10.24 23.42 -23.92
C LYS A 5 11.45 22.85 -23.15
N CYS A 6 12.66 23.31 -23.46
CA CYS A 6 13.86 22.91 -22.71
C CYS A 6 13.85 23.48 -21.28
N VAL A 7 13.32 24.70 -21.11
CA VAL A 7 13.18 25.34 -19.79
C VAL A 7 12.20 24.56 -18.93
N ASP A 8 11.07 24.10 -19.50
CA ASP A 8 10.10 23.25 -18.79
C ASP A 8 10.71 21.93 -18.31
N TYR A 9 11.52 21.28 -19.14
CA TYR A 9 12.22 20.05 -18.75
C TYR A 9 13.26 20.27 -17.66
N LEU A 10 13.95 21.41 -17.69
CA LEU A 10 14.87 21.81 -16.63
C LEU A 10 14.13 22.02 -15.31
N HIS A 11 12.99 22.71 -15.33
CA HIS A 11 12.17 22.91 -14.13
C HIS A 11 11.60 21.60 -13.59
N GLU A 12 11.13 20.70 -14.45
CA GLU A 12 10.67 19.37 -14.06
C GLU A 12 11.80 18.56 -13.40
N ALA A 13 12.98 18.50 -14.03
CA ALA A 13 14.13 17.80 -13.48
C ALA A 13 14.59 18.39 -12.16
N LEU A 14 14.63 19.73 -12.05
CA LEU A 14 14.97 20.42 -10.80
C LEU A 14 13.98 20.09 -9.69
N ARG A 15 12.67 20.10 -9.95
CA ARG A 15 11.65 19.72 -8.95
C ARG A 15 11.83 18.28 -8.47
N PHE A 16 12.08 17.36 -9.40
CA PHE A 16 12.32 15.95 -9.06
C PHE A 16 13.59 15.74 -8.23
N GLN A 17 14.66 16.50 -8.49
CA GLN A 17 15.93 16.38 -7.75
C GLN A 17 15.93 17.16 -6.43
N ALA A 18 15.15 18.24 -6.32
CA ALA A 18 15.11 19.10 -5.15
C ALA A 18 14.50 18.42 -3.91
N ASP A 19 13.62 17.43 -4.12
CA ASP A 19 12.96 16.73 -3.03
C ASP A 19 12.94 15.21 -3.25
N PRO A 20 14.02 14.50 -2.84
CA PRO A 20 14.10 13.05 -2.95
C PRO A 20 12.94 12.30 -2.28
N ALA A 21 12.40 12.81 -1.17
CA ALA A 21 11.34 12.15 -0.40
C ALA A 21 9.99 12.17 -1.14
N HIS A 22 9.75 13.22 -1.94
CA HIS A 22 8.51 13.40 -2.69
C HIS A 22 8.65 13.07 -4.19
N GLN A 23 9.73 12.41 -4.61
CA GLN A 23 9.94 12.01 -6.00
C GLN A 23 8.82 11.17 -6.60
N HIS A 24 8.10 10.42 -5.75
CA HIS A 24 6.96 9.62 -6.15
C HIS A 24 5.75 10.46 -6.63
N GLU A 25 5.66 11.74 -6.24
CA GLU A 25 4.57 12.67 -6.58
C GLU A 25 4.85 13.51 -7.82
N VAL A 26 6.12 13.71 -8.13
CA VAL A 26 6.58 14.48 -9.30
C VAL A 26 7.17 13.58 -10.39
N SER A 27 6.75 12.31 -10.39
CA SER A 27 7.20 11.30 -11.35
C SER A 27 6.53 11.48 -12.72
N SER A 28 7.32 11.44 -13.78
CA SER A 28 6.89 11.42 -15.17
C SER A 28 7.66 10.36 -15.96
N CYS A 29 7.26 10.07 -17.19
CA CYS A 29 8.00 9.12 -18.04
C CYS A 29 9.49 9.50 -18.22
N ARG A 30 9.87 10.77 -18.03
CA ARG A 30 11.26 11.26 -18.14
C ARG A 30 12.04 11.17 -16.84
N THR A 31 11.35 11.18 -15.69
CA THR A 31 11.99 11.02 -14.38
C THR A 31 11.99 9.57 -13.90
N GLN A 32 11.32 8.67 -14.63
CA GLN A 32 11.48 7.24 -14.44
C GLN A 32 12.97 6.86 -14.57
N PRO A 33 13.47 5.94 -13.71
CA PRO A 33 14.82 5.43 -13.85
C PRO A 33 15.03 4.92 -15.28
N ARG A 34 16.05 5.44 -15.97
CA ARG A 34 16.43 4.92 -17.29
C ARG A 34 16.74 3.43 -17.12
N THR A 35 16.00 2.56 -17.81
CA THR A 35 16.11 1.09 -17.71
C THR A 35 17.42 0.52 -18.30
N HIS A 36 18.40 1.37 -18.59
CA HIS A 36 19.64 1.00 -19.27
C HIS A 36 20.84 0.75 -18.33
N PHE A 37 20.64 0.70 -17.02
CA PHE A 37 21.64 0.20 -16.06
C PHE A 37 21.01 -0.74 -15.05
N HIS A 38 21.81 -1.72 -14.62
CA HIS A 38 21.49 -2.89 -13.80
C HIS A 38 20.83 -2.61 -12.43
N VAL A 39 19.61 -2.08 -12.40
CA VAL A 39 18.80 -2.12 -11.18
C VAL A 39 18.21 -3.52 -11.09
N LYS A 40 18.91 -4.40 -10.38
CA LYS A 40 18.37 -5.72 -10.05
C LYS A 40 17.10 -5.55 -9.21
N PRO A 41 16.00 -6.25 -9.52
CA PRO A 41 14.85 -6.27 -8.64
C PRO A 41 15.29 -6.82 -7.28
N ARG A 42 14.77 -6.24 -6.20
CA ARG A 42 15.02 -6.74 -4.84
C ARG A 42 13.75 -7.35 -4.30
N LEU A 43 13.86 -8.52 -3.70
CA LEU A 43 12.78 -9.14 -2.97
C LEU A 43 12.73 -8.54 -1.56
N LEU A 44 11.53 -8.09 -1.17
CA LEU A 44 11.25 -7.50 0.13
C LEU A 44 10.20 -8.32 0.86
N ALA A 45 10.42 -8.56 2.15
CA ALA A 45 9.45 -9.11 3.08
C ALA A 45 9.13 -8.03 4.12
N VAL A 46 7.85 -7.70 4.27
CA VAL A 46 7.39 -6.64 5.16
C VAL A 46 6.51 -7.26 6.24
N GLY A 47 7.09 -7.36 7.44
CA GLY A 47 6.48 -7.83 8.67
C GLY A 47 5.70 -9.13 8.56
N GLY A 48 4.49 -9.13 9.13
CA GLY A 48 3.61 -10.29 9.18
C GLY A 48 3.51 -10.89 10.59
N LEU A 49 3.04 -12.12 10.65
CA LEU A 49 2.97 -12.89 11.88
C LEU A 49 3.99 -14.04 11.80
N THR A 50 4.74 -14.24 12.87
CA THR A 50 5.58 -15.43 13.04
C THR A 50 4.99 -16.33 14.11
N CYS A 51 5.27 -17.62 14.02
CA CYS A 51 5.00 -18.57 15.09
C CYS A 51 6.30 -18.76 15.91
N SER A 52 6.21 -18.82 17.23
CA SER A 52 7.31 -19.22 18.10
C SER A 52 6.87 -20.39 19.00
N GLN A 53 7.82 -21.10 19.60
CA GLN A 53 7.49 -22.20 20.52
C GLN A 53 6.72 -21.72 21.77
N GLU A 54 6.81 -20.43 22.10
CA GLU A 54 6.22 -19.82 23.31
C GLU A 54 4.89 -19.10 23.04
N SER A 55 4.62 -18.70 21.79
CA SER A 55 3.36 -18.06 21.40
C SER A 55 2.97 -18.44 19.97
N PRO A 56 1.70 -18.81 19.73
CA PRO A 56 1.26 -19.25 18.40
C PRO A 56 1.33 -18.13 17.35
N LEU A 57 1.30 -16.86 17.75
CA LEU A 57 1.36 -15.69 16.86
C LEU A 57 2.11 -14.54 17.54
N VAL A 58 3.25 -14.16 16.98
CA VAL A 58 4.05 -13.00 17.39
C VAL A 58 4.12 -12.02 16.21
N GLU A 59 3.88 -10.74 16.49
CA GLU A 59 3.98 -9.69 15.48
C GLU A 59 5.43 -9.53 15.01
N ASN A 60 5.66 -9.64 13.70
CA ASN A 60 6.92 -9.31 13.09
C ASN A 60 6.84 -7.88 12.54
N ASN A 61 7.58 -6.96 13.15
CA ASN A 61 7.64 -5.57 12.70
C ASN A 61 8.84 -5.25 11.80
N LEU A 62 9.59 -6.26 11.33
CA LEU A 62 10.76 -6.05 10.49
C LEU A 62 10.38 -5.94 9.02
N CYS A 63 11.02 -5.00 8.31
CA CYS A 63 11.12 -5.04 6.86
C CYS A 63 12.49 -5.61 6.51
N GLN A 64 12.52 -6.64 5.69
CA GLN A 64 13.73 -7.34 5.29
C GLN A 64 13.84 -7.38 3.77
N PHE A 65 15.07 -7.44 3.27
CA PHE A 65 15.34 -7.67 1.86
C PHE A 65 16.23 -8.88 1.68
N TYR A 66 16.08 -9.57 0.56
CA TYR A 66 16.99 -10.64 0.18
C TYR A 66 18.22 -10.04 -0.50
N ASN A 67 19.39 -10.23 0.12
CA ASN A 67 20.68 -9.90 -0.47
C ASN A 67 21.16 -11.10 -1.29
N GLU A 68 21.19 -10.95 -2.62
CA GLU A 68 21.65 -12.01 -3.52
C GLU A 68 23.14 -12.33 -3.33
N ASP A 69 23.97 -11.31 -3.07
CA ASP A 69 25.43 -11.45 -2.98
C ASP A 69 25.82 -12.26 -1.74
N THR A 70 25.08 -12.10 -0.64
CA THR A 70 25.28 -12.87 0.61
C THR A 70 24.35 -14.07 0.73
N SER A 71 23.38 -14.20 -0.19
CA SER A 71 22.29 -15.19 -0.17
C SER A 71 21.52 -15.23 1.17
N ARG A 72 21.31 -14.07 1.79
CA ARG A 72 20.71 -13.94 3.13
C ARG A 72 19.64 -12.85 3.17
N TRP A 73 18.70 -13.00 4.08
CA TRP A 73 17.77 -11.93 4.44
C TRP A 73 18.44 -10.95 5.38
N GLU A 74 18.38 -9.67 5.05
CA GLU A 74 18.95 -8.58 5.83
C GLU A 74 17.85 -7.59 6.23
N THR A 75 17.96 -7.04 7.44
CA THR A 75 16.99 -6.06 7.94
C THR A 75 17.18 -4.72 7.25
N LEU A 76 16.11 -4.24 6.61
CA LEU A 76 16.03 -2.93 5.98
C LEU A 76 15.64 -1.84 6.98
N THR A 77 14.57 -2.07 7.73
CA THR A 77 14.02 -1.13 8.71
C THR A 77 13.06 -1.85 9.66
N LYS A 78 12.60 -1.15 10.71
CA LYS A 78 11.46 -1.57 11.54
C LYS A 78 10.24 -0.71 11.19
N MET A 79 9.06 -1.30 11.20
CA MET A 79 7.80 -0.57 11.02
C MET A 79 7.50 0.31 12.25
N PRO A 80 6.73 1.41 12.09
CA PRO A 80 6.25 2.21 13.20
C PRO A 80 5.46 1.35 14.22
N PRO A 81 5.56 1.61 15.54
CA PRO A 81 4.90 0.81 16.58
C PRO A 81 3.36 0.76 16.50
N SER A 82 2.75 1.68 15.77
CA SER A 82 1.30 1.74 15.56
C SER A 82 0.80 0.78 14.48
N VAL A 83 1.68 0.23 13.64
CA VAL A 83 1.30 -0.73 12.60
C VAL A 83 0.93 -2.06 13.26
N GLY A 84 -0.29 -2.53 13.01
CA GLY A 84 -0.78 -3.83 13.46
C GLY A 84 -0.43 -4.97 12.49
N VAL A 85 -1.30 -5.96 12.40
CA VAL A 85 -1.19 -7.13 11.50
C VAL A 85 -2.21 -7.08 10.37
N MET A 86 -2.11 -8.00 9.40
CA MET A 86 -3.13 -8.16 8.33
C MET A 86 -3.38 -6.91 7.48
N TYR A 87 -2.39 -6.01 7.42
CA TYR A 87 -2.35 -4.85 6.54
C TYR A 87 -2.06 -5.27 5.09
N SER A 88 -2.08 -4.29 4.18
CA SER A 88 -1.61 -4.46 2.80
C SER A 88 -0.46 -3.51 2.49
N VAL A 89 0.52 -4.00 1.72
CA VAL A 89 1.66 -3.25 1.22
C VAL A 89 1.69 -3.29 -0.30
N CYS A 90 1.96 -2.15 -0.94
CA CYS A 90 2.21 -2.08 -2.37
C CYS A 90 3.38 -1.14 -2.68
N CYS A 91 4.05 -1.36 -3.80
CA CYS A 91 5.12 -0.47 -4.27
C CYS A 91 4.51 0.78 -4.91
N VAL A 92 5.00 1.96 -4.52
CA VAL A 92 4.63 3.26 -5.09
C VAL A 92 5.91 3.96 -5.50
N GLY A 93 6.23 3.96 -6.80
CA GLY A 93 7.50 4.48 -7.29
C GLY A 93 8.69 3.77 -6.65
N ARG A 94 9.47 4.49 -5.84
CA ARG A 94 10.62 3.99 -5.05
C ARG A 94 10.30 3.82 -3.57
N SER A 95 9.03 3.70 -3.23
CA SER A 95 8.57 3.66 -1.85
C SER A 95 7.61 2.49 -1.63
N LEU A 96 7.42 2.11 -0.37
CA LEU A 96 6.44 1.10 0.04
C LEU A 96 5.28 1.80 0.75
N LEU A 97 4.06 1.63 0.27
CA LEU A 97 2.88 2.14 0.94
C LEU A 97 2.19 1.00 1.70
N LEU A 98 2.18 1.13 3.03
CA LEU A 98 1.45 0.27 3.96
C LEU A 98 0.10 0.93 4.28
N THR A 99 -0.97 0.12 4.27
CA THR A 99 -2.35 0.60 4.47
C THR A 99 -3.10 -0.30 5.44
N GLY A 100 -3.81 0.32 6.39
CA GLY A 100 -4.72 -0.33 7.33
C GLY A 100 -4.07 -1.41 8.19
N GLY A 101 -4.81 -2.48 8.43
CA GLY A 101 -4.43 -3.59 9.31
C GLY A 101 -5.35 -3.68 10.52
N MET A 102 -4.97 -4.50 11.49
CA MET A 102 -5.70 -4.72 12.72
C MET A 102 -4.73 -4.74 13.88
N LYS A 103 -5.07 -4.07 14.98
CA LYS A 103 -4.31 -4.12 16.23
C LYS A 103 -5.27 -4.34 17.38
N GLU A 104 -4.99 -5.35 18.22
CA GLU A 104 -5.81 -5.66 19.40
C GLU A 104 -7.31 -5.87 19.08
N GLY A 105 -7.61 -6.44 17.92
CA GLY A 105 -8.99 -6.69 17.47
C GLY A 105 -9.68 -5.50 16.80
N VAL A 106 -9.02 -4.33 16.72
CA VAL A 106 -9.56 -3.11 16.12
C VAL A 106 -8.94 -2.88 14.74
N ALA A 107 -9.78 -2.62 13.74
CA ALA A 107 -9.35 -2.26 12.40
C ALA A 107 -8.67 -0.89 12.39
N LEU A 108 -7.61 -0.75 11.60
CA LEU A 108 -6.85 0.48 11.46
C LEU A 108 -7.13 1.12 10.09
N ASN A 109 -7.14 2.46 10.06
CA ASN A 109 -7.15 3.24 8.82
C ASN A 109 -5.81 3.92 8.53
N GLN A 110 -4.82 3.77 9.40
CA GLN A 110 -3.52 4.42 9.27
C GLN A 110 -2.79 3.96 8.02
N CYS A 111 -2.08 4.88 7.39
CA CYS A 111 -1.25 4.62 6.21
C CYS A 111 0.16 5.14 6.46
N TRP A 112 1.16 4.40 5.97
CA TRP A 112 2.56 4.74 6.13
C TRP A 112 3.31 4.52 4.83
N LEU A 113 4.13 5.50 4.44
CA LEU A 113 5.00 5.41 3.28
C LEU A 113 6.44 5.23 3.76
N TYR A 114 7.10 4.16 3.33
CA TYR A 114 8.53 3.99 3.54
C TYR A 114 9.28 4.38 2.27
N ASP A 115 10.06 5.45 2.35
CA ASP A 115 10.89 5.90 1.24
C ASP A 115 12.25 5.15 1.26
N LEU A 116 12.54 4.41 0.18
CA LEU A 116 13.76 3.59 0.10
C LEU A 116 15.04 4.42 -0.05
N ALA A 117 14.95 5.68 -0.49
CA ALA A 117 16.11 6.56 -0.70
C ALA A 117 16.55 7.20 0.63
N THR A 118 15.60 7.75 1.38
CA THR A 118 15.81 8.42 2.67
C THR A 118 15.80 7.44 3.84
N LYS A 119 15.30 6.21 3.63
CA LYS A 119 15.15 5.16 4.64
C LYS A 119 14.27 5.58 5.81
N LYS A 120 13.25 6.39 5.55
CA LYS A 120 12.34 6.92 6.57
C LYS A 120 10.90 6.50 6.30
N TRP A 121 10.17 6.29 7.38
CA TRP A 121 8.72 6.18 7.37
C TRP A 121 8.10 7.56 7.49
N GLU A 122 7.07 7.79 6.70
CA GLU A 122 6.26 9.00 6.70
C GLU A 122 4.79 8.60 6.89
N ALA A 123 4.07 9.36 7.72
CA ALA A 123 2.64 9.18 7.88
C ALA A 123 1.91 9.70 6.63
N MET A 124 1.02 8.88 6.09
CA MET A 124 0.16 9.24 4.96
C MET A 124 -1.26 9.53 5.44
N PRO A 125 -2.07 10.27 4.67
CA PRO A 125 -3.49 10.43 4.93
C PRO A 125 -4.15 9.08 5.23
N PRO A 126 -4.99 8.98 6.28
CA PRO A 126 -5.62 7.73 6.64
C PRO A 126 -6.70 7.34 5.61
N LEU A 127 -6.97 6.05 5.50
CA LEU A 127 -8.12 5.52 4.76
C LEU A 127 -9.43 6.14 5.31
N ILE A 128 -10.42 6.26 4.43
CA ILE A 128 -11.78 6.65 4.77
C ILE A 128 -12.41 5.59 5.68
N THR A 129 -12.23 4.31 5.35
CA THR A 129 -12.73 3.18 6.14
C THR A 129 -11.56 2.38 6.71
N ALA A 130 -11.54 2.24 8.04
CA ALA A 130 -10.61 1.32 8.72
C ALA A 130 -10.83 -0.12 8.28
N ARG A 131 -9.76 -0.84 7.94
CA ARG A 131 -9.86 -2.17 7.34
C ARG A 131 -8.62 -3.03 7.50
N PHE A 132 -8.83 -4.34 7.53
CA PHE A 132 -7.80 -5.39 7.47
C PHE A 132 -8.18 -6.49 6.47
N TYR A 133 -7.24 -7.36 6.11
CA TYR A 133 -7.41 -8.37 5.04
C TYR A 133 -7.79 -7.81 3.66
N HIS A 134 -7.64 -6.50 3.45
CA HIS A 134 -7.80 -5.88 2.15
C HIS A 134 -6.55 -6.09 1.28
N ARG A 135 -6.62 -5.61 0.04
CA ARG A 135 -5.45 -5.49 -0.83
C ARG A 135 -5.30 -4.07 -1.35
N SER A 136 -4.04 -3.66 -1.50
CA SER A 136 -3.63 -2.41 -2.11
C SER A 136 -2.83 -2.69 -3.38
N VAL A 137 -3.10 -1.92 -4.45
CA VAL A 137 -2.34 -1.98 -5.70
C VAL A 137 -2.10 -0.57 -6.23
N SER A 138 -0.92 -0.33 -6.80
CA SER A 138 -0.61 0.92 -7.49
C SER A 138 -0.86 0.79 -8.98
N MET A 139 -1.42 1.85 -9.58
CA MET A 139 -1.63 1.98 -11.02
C MET A 139 -1.45 3.44 -11.42
N GLY A 140 -0.37 3.74 -12.13
CA GLY A 140 0.00 5.11 -12.47
C GLY A 140 0.20 5.96 -11.22
N ASN A 141 -0.55 7.07 -11.13
CA ASN A 141 -0.48 8.02 -10.02
C ASN A 141 -1.52 7.75 -8.90
N SER A 142 -2.07 6.55 -8.90
CA SER A 142 -3.16 6.17 -8.01
C SER A 142 -2.82 4.88 -7.27
N VAL A 143 -3.29 4.77 -6.02
CA VAL A 143 -3.31 3.51 -5.27
C VAL A 143 -4.75 3.15 -4.97
N TYR A 144 -5.13 1.92 -5.29
CA TYR A 144 -6.45 1.38 -5.02
C TYR A 144 -6.38 0.45 -3.83
N VAL A 145 -7.30 0.63 -2.89
CA VAL A 145 -7.50 -0.23 -1.72
C VAL A 145 -8.87 -0.87 -1.83
N VAL A 146 -8.91 -2.19 -1.83
CA VAL A 146 -10.09 -2.97 -2.26
C VAL A 146 -10.50 -3.95 -1.17
N GLY A 147 -11.79 -3.88 -0.79
CA GLY A 147 -12.42 -4.84 0.11
C GLY A 147 -11.79 -4.89 1.51
N GLY A 148 -11.76 -6.08 2.09
CA GLY A 148 -11.29 -6.35 3.45
C GLY A 148 -12.43 -6.51 4.45
N ARG A 149 -12.10 -6.40 5.73
CA ARG A 149 -13.04 -6.37 6.85
C ARG A 149 -12.85 -5.08 7.63
N GLY A 150 -13.94 -4.43 8.02
CA GLY A 150 -13.91 -3.32 8.98
C GLY A 150 -14.24 -3.79 10.39
N ASP A 151 -14.43 -2.85 11.31
CA ASP A 151 -14.86 -3.15 12.69
C ASP A 151 -16.29 -3.70 12.72
N GLY A 152 -16.56 -4.68 13.58
CA GLY A 152 -17.86 -5.36 13.67
C GLY A 152 -19.02 -4.50 14.18
N ASP A 153 -18.79 -3.24 14.53
CA ASP A 153 -19.82 -2.36 15.07
C ASP A 153 -20.59 -1.67 13.95
N ASN A 154 -21.90 -1.93 13.93
CA ASN A 154 -22.93 -1.31 13.09
C ASN A 154 -23.04 0.23 13.24
N ASN A 155 -22.09 0.90 13.88
CA ASN A 155 -22.14 2.32 14.25
C ASN A 155 -20.91 3.14 13.81
N VAL A 156 -19.96 2.58 13.07
CA VAL A 156 -18.90 3.40 12.45
C VAL A 156 -19.41 4.01 11.14
N VAL A 157 -19.65 5.31 11.16
CA VAL A 157 -19.98 6.13 10.00
C VAL A 157 -18.85 6.01 8.96
N GLY A 158 -19.07 5.18 7.93
CA GLY A 158 -18.13 5.01 6.81
C GLY A 158 -17.80 3.55 6.46
N GLY A 159 -18.17 2.57 7.29
CA GLY A 159 -18.02 1.15 6.97
C GLY A 159 -19.23 0.60 6.23
N ARG A 160 -19.18 0.49 4.89
CA ARG A 160 -20.19 -0.26 4.12
C ARG A 160 -19.90 -1.77 4.15
N GLY A 161 -19.93 -2.38 5.33
CA GLY A 161 -19.89 -3.83 5.41
C GLY A 161 -21.24 -4.43 5.76
N VAL A 162 -21.41 -5.70 5.38
CA VAL A 162 -22.70 -6.39 5.43
C VAL A 162 -22.61 -7.56 6.42
N GLY A 163 -23.29 -7.46 7.57
CA GLY A 163 -23.51 -8.53 8.55
C GLY A 163 -22.35 -8.84 9.50
N ASP A 164 -22.53 -9.88 10.35
CA ASP A 164 -21.72 -10.32 11.52
C ASP A 164 -20.21 -10.60 11.30
N ASN A 165 -19.62 -10.15 10.18
CA ASN A 165 -18.18 -10.23 9.88
C ASN A 165 -17.64 -8.99 9.12
N ASN A 166 -18.44 -7.90 9.04
CA ASN A 166 -18.19 -6.59 8.41
C ASN A 166 -17.30 -6.63 7.14
N VAL A 167 -17.61 -7.55 6.21
CA VAL A 167 -16.87 -7.66 4.93
C VAL A 167 -17.23 -6.48 4.04
N LEU A 168 -16.22 -5.78 3.53
CA LEU A 168 -16.37 -4.55 2.78
C LEU A 168 -16.46 -4.81 1.27
N ALA A 169 -17.42 -4.16 0.62
CA ALA A 169 -17.43 -3.99 -0.84
C ALA A 169 -16.71 -2.69 -1.28
N SER A 170 -16.43 -1.79 -0.34
CA SER A 170 -15.90 -0.47 -0.66
C SER A 170 -14.50 -0.51 -1.24
N VAL A 171 -14.29 0.38 -2.22
CA VAL A 171 -13.01 0.64 -2.85
C VAL A 171 -12.62 2.07 -2.58
N GLU A 172 -11.36 2.30 -2.22
CA GLU A 172 -10.80 3.64 -2.02
C GLU A 172 -9.63 3.86 -2.97
N CYS A 173 -9.50 5.08 -3.49
CA CYS A 173 -8.41 5.48 -4.37
C CYS A 173 -7.64 6.66 -3.75
N LEU A 174 -6.34 6.49 -3.53
CA LEU A 174 -5.42 7.56 -3.17
C LEU A 174 -4.89 8.22 -4.44
N SER A 175 -5.07 9.54 -4.57
CA SER A 175 -4.28 10.34 -5.51
C SER A 175 -2.96 10.71 -4.85
N LEU A 176 -1.83 10.24 -5.41
CA LEU A 176 -0.52 10.48 -4.80
C LEU A 176 -0.12 11.96 -4.84
N ASN A 177 -0.40 12.67 -5.93
CA ASN A 177 -0.09 14.11 -6.04
C ASN A 177 -0.91 14.99 -5.09
N ARG A 178 -2.12 14.54 -4.74
CA ARG A 178 -3.02 15.30 -3.86
C ARG A 178 -2.97 14.81 -2.41
N ARG A 179 -2.35 13.65 -2.18
CA ARG A 179 -2.40 12.92 -0.91
C ARG A 179 -3.81 12.90 -0.35
N GLN A 180 -4.75 12.42 -1.15
CA GLN A 180 -6.15 12.40 -0.79
C GLN A 180 -6.81 11.10 -1.22
N TRP A 181 -7.47 10.44 -0.27
CA TRP A 181 -8.33 9.30 -0.52
C TRP A 181 -9.69 9.77 -1.03
N THR A 182 -10.20 9.07 -2.04
CA THR A 182 -11.55 9.25 -2.58
C THR A 182 -12.25 7.90 -2.60
N ALA A 183 -13.51 7.88 -2.18
CA ALA A 183 -14.34 6.69 -2.31
C ALA A 183 -14.64 6.41 -3.79
N MET A 184 -14.49 5.16 -4.19
CA MET A 184 -14.82 4.66 -5.53
C MET A 184 -16.14 3.86 -5.46
N PRO A 185 -16.77 3.55 -6.62
CA PRO A 185 -17.91 2.64 -6.64
C PRO A 185 -17.60 1.31 -5.93
N ASP A 186 -18.58 0.83 -5.17
CA ASP A 186 -18.47 -0.44 -4.45
C ASP A 186 -18.33 -1.61 -5.43
N LEU A 187 -17.63 -2.66 -5.01
CA LEU A 187 -17.63 -3.94 -5.72
C LEU A 187 -19.05 -4.52 -5.77
N PRO A 188 -19.41 -5.28 -6.83
CA PRO A 188 -20.68 -6.00 -6.88
C PRO A 188 -20.86 -7.00 -5.73
N GLN A 189 -19.74 -7.50 -5.18
CA GLN A 189 -19.72 -8.41 -4.05
C GLN A 189 -18.61 -8.01 -3.07
N ALA A 190 -18.95 -7.99 -1.78
CA ALA A 190 -17.98 -7.76 -0.71
C ALA A 190 -17.00 -8.94 -0.59
N VAL A 191 -15.70 -8.63 -0.47
CA VAL A 191 -14.62 -9.62 -0.43
C VAL A 191 -13.58 -9.28 0.64
N TYR A 192 -13.00 -10.28 1.28
CA TYR A 192 -11.79 -10.15 2.11
C TYR A 192 -10.77 -11.22 1.73
N ALA A 193 -9.49 -10.97 1.97
CA ALA A 193 -8.39 -11.87 1.58
C ALA A 193 -8.41 -12.24 0.08
N ALA A 194 -8.97 -11.37 -0.77
CA ALA A 194 -8.92 -11.51 -2.22
C ALA A 194 -7.49 -11.27 -2.75
N THR A 195 -7.26 -11.67 -3.99
CA THR A 195 -6.09 -11.26 -4.76
C THR A 195 -6.47 -10.08 -5.63
N VAL A 196 -5.68 -9.01 -5.60
CA VAL A 196 -5.89 -7.83 -6.44
C VAL A 196 -4.61 -7.54 -7.20
N VAL A 197 -4.73 -7.36 -8.52
CA VAL A 197 -3.60 -7.10 -9.41
C VAL A 197 -3.96 -6.05 -10.44
N THR A 198 -2.94 -5.41 -11.01
CA THR A 198 -3.09 -4.45 -12.10
C THR A 198 -2.53 -5.03 -13.38
N TYR A 199 -3.23 -4.80 -14.49
CA TYR A 199 -2.74 -5.11 -15.83
C TYR A 199 -3.26 -4.06 -16.82
N GLY A 200 -2.35 -3.43 -17.55
CA GLY A 200 -2.66 -2.27 -18.38
C GLY A 200 -3.24 -1.13 -17.53
N ASN A 201 -4.45 -0.68 -17.86
CA ASN A 201 -5.17 0.37 -17.14
C ASN A 201 -6.36 -0.19 -16.34
N SER A 202 -6.25 -1.44 -15.87
CA SER A 202 -7.33 -2.15 -15.18
C SER A 202 -6.84 -2.80 -13.89
N VAL A 203 -7.73 -2.78 -12.89
CA VAL A 203 -7.57 -3.49 -11.61
C VAL A 203 -8.47 -4.72 -11.64
N PHE A 204 -7.89 -5.89 -11.37
CA PHE A 204 -8.60 -7.16 -11.32
C PHE A 204 -8.66 -7.67 -9.88
N VAL A 205 -9.81 -8.23 -9.50
CA VAL A 205 -10.06 -8.79 -8.17
C VAL A 205 -10.45 -10.25 -8.34
N PHE A 206 -9.70 -11.16 -7.70
CA PHE A 206 -9.87 -12.60 -7.81
C PHE A 206 -10.11 -13.25 -6.45
N GLY A 207 -11.13 -14.10 -6.38
CA GLY A 207 -11.43 -14.90 -5.20
C GLY A 207 -11.66 -14.08 -3.94
N GLY A 208 -11.17 -14.59 -2.82
CA GLY A 208 -11.41 -14.04 -1.50
C GLY A 208 -12.59 -14.69 -0.79
N GLY A 209 -12.62 -14.54 0.53
CA GLY A 209 -13.78 -14.92 1.32
C GLY A 209 -14.93 -13.98 1.04
N MET A 210 -16.06 -14.56 0.66
CA MET A 210 -17.35 -13.88 0.55
C MET A 210 -18.25 -14.30 1.72
N ARG A 211 -19.35 -13.57 1.94
CA ARG A 211 -20.40 -13.99 2.87
C ARG A 211 -20.85 -15.42 2.54
N ARG A 212 -20.96 -16.28 3.56
CA ARG A 212 -21.64 -17.58 3.45
C ARG A 212 -23.11 -17.32 3.13
N THR A 213 -23.49 -17.50 1.87
CA THR A 213 -24.86 -17.84 1.51
C THR A 213 -24.82 -19.21 0.85
N TRP A 214 -24.90 -20.26 1.66
CA TRP A 214 -25.44 -21.52 1.14
C TRP A 214 -26.93 -21.24 0.88
N ARG A 215 -27.36 -21.31 -0.37
CA ARG A 215 -28.76 -21.49 -0.72
C ARG A 215 -28.99 -22.97 -0.94
#